data_AF-A0A090Z1J1-F1
#
_entry.id   AF-A0A090Z1J1-F1
#
_cell.length_a   1.000
_cell.length_b   1.000
_cell.length_c   1.000
_cell.angle_alpha   90.00
_cell.angle_beta   90.00
_cell.angle_gamma   90.00
#
_symmetry.space_group_name_H-M   'P 1'
#
loop_
_entity.id
_entity.type
_entity.pdbx_description
1 polymer ?
#
loop_
_entity_poly.entity_id
_entity_poly.type
_entity_poly.pdbx_seq_one_letter_code
_entity_poly.pdbx_strand_id
1 'polypeptide(L)' 'MQKEPNKNKKQNIKDINTEQNAIYSDPKDAANMQTVPQPKDFEEIEY' A
#
# COMPACT_ATOMS: atom_id res chain seq x y z
N MET A 1 27.36 -34.54 24.04
CA MET A 1 27.54 -33.47 23.03
C MET A 1 26.32 -32.57 23.08
N GLN A 2 26.46 -31.35 23.62
CA GLN A 2 25.36 -30.37 23.65
C GLN A 2 25.25 -29.72 22.27
N LYS A 3 24.09 -29.86 21.62
CA LYS A 3 23.82 -29.21 20.33
C LYS A 3 23.38 -27.78 20.62
N GLU A 4 24.19 -26.81 20.21
CA GLU A 4 23.89 -25.39 20.34
C GLU A 4 22.57 -25.06 19.61
N PRO A 5 21.63 -24.32 20.24
CA PRO A 5 20.45 -23.86 19.53
C PRO A 5 20.86 -22.78 18.52
N ASN A 6 20.69 -23.15 17.26
CA ASN A 6 20.86 -22.41 16.01
C ASN A 6 20.52 -20.90 16.14
N LYS A 7 21.55 -20.07 16.27
CA LYS A 7 21.47 -18.62 16.07
C LYS A 7 21.48 -18.36 14.56
N ASN A 8 20.31 -18.30 13.92
CA ASN A 8 20.08 -17.49 12.70
C ASN A 8 18.71 -17.80 12.09
N LYS A 9 17.71 -17.01 12.45
CA LYS A 9 16.68 -16.52 11.51
C LYS A 9 15.82 -15.48 12.21
N LYS A 10 16.37 -14.28 12.40
CA LYS A 10 15.50 -13.09 12.37
C LYS A 10 15.13 -12.90 10.89
N GLN A 11 14.17 -13.69 10.41
CA GLN A 11 13.60 -13.47 9.09
C GLN A 11 13.02 -12.07 9.07
N ASN A 12 13.30 -11.35 8.00
CA ASN A 12 12.92 -9.98 7.77
C ASN A 12 11.39 -9.87 7.78
N ILE A 13 10.78 -9.56 8.93
CA ILE A 13 9.32 -9.44 9.10
C ILE A 13 8.75 -8.29 8.25
N LYS A 14 9.62 -7.38 7.76
CA LYS A 14 9.21 -6.22 6.95
C LYS A 14 8.82 -6.60 5.52
N ASP A 15 9.51 -7.55 4.91
CA ASP A 15 9.30 -7.88 3.49
C ASP A 15 8.01 -8.69 3.28
N ILE A 16 7.65 -9.52 4.27
CA ILE A 16 6.46 -10.40 4.21
C ILE A 16 5.16 -9.57 4.21
N ASN A 17 5.12 -8.48 4.99
CA ASN A 17 3.91 -7.66 5.13
C ASN A 17 3.58 -6.84 3.88
N THR A 18 4.57 -6.48 3.07
CA THR A 18 4.33 -5.72 1.82
C THR A 18 3.86 -6.62 0.68
N GLU A 19 4.38 -7.84 0.60
CA GLU A 19 4.06 -8.77 -0.48
C GLU A 19 2.68 -9.41 -0.32
N GLN A 20 2.23 -9.63 0.92
CA GLN A 20 0.94 -10.27 1.20
C GLN A 20 -0.26 -9.32 1.17
N ASN A 21 -0.03 -8.01 1.25
CA ASN A 21 -1.07 -6.98 1.25
C ASN A 21 -1.28 -6.32 -0.12
N ALA A 22 -0.69 -6.86 -1.19
CA ALA A 22 -0.95 -6.40 -2.54
C ALA A 22 -2.39 -6.79 -2.93
N ILE A 23 -3.29 -5.81 -2.94
CA ILE A 23 -4.66 -5.98 -3.43
C ILE A 23 -4.67 -5.64 -4.92
N TYR A 24 -5.05 -6.61 -5.77
CA TYR A 24 -5.34 -6.34 -7.17
C TYR A 24 -6.73 -5.69 -7.27
N SER A 25 -6.78 -4.38 -7.52
CA SER A 25 -8.03 -3.67 -7.85
C SER A 25 -8.34 -3.84 -9.34
N ASP A 26 -9.62 -4.02 -9.69
CA ASP A 26 -10.04 -3.96 -11.09
C ASP A 26 -9.81 -2.51 -11.56
N PRO A 27 -9.24 -2.27 -12.75
CA PRO A 27 -9.21 -0.94 -13.36
C PRO A 27 -10.58 -0.22 -13.36
N LYS A 28 -11.69 -0.98 -13.38
CA LYS A 28 -13.05 -0.44 -13.22
C LYS A 28 -13.34 0.11 -11.82
N ASP A 29 -12.72 -0.43 -10.78
CA ASP A 29 -12.85 0.07 -9.42
C ASP A 29 -12.20 1.45 -9.27
N ALA A 30 -11.14 1.72 -10.04
CA ALA A 30 -10.51 3.04 -10.08
C ALA A 30 -11.45 4.12 -10.65
N ALA A 31 -12.38 3.75 -11.55
CA ALA A 31 -13.36 4.67 -12.11
C ALA A 31 -14.49 5.02 -11.12
N ASN A 32 -14.67 4.22 -10.06
CA ASN A 32 -15.67 4.47 -9.02
C ASN A 32 -15.12 5.28 -7.83
N MET A 33 -13.83 5.67 -7.87
CA MET A 33 -13.24 6.48 -6.80
C MET A 33 -13.58 7.96 -6.99
N GLN A 34 -13.94 8.63 -5.89
CA GLN A 34 -14.07 10.08 -5.88
C GLN A 34 -12.73 10.72 -6.27
N THR A 35 -12.72 11.50 -7.35
CA THR A 35 -11.52 12.20 -7.79
C THR A 35 -11.22 13.38 -6.87
N VAL A 36 -9.94 13.62 -6.61
CA VAL A 36 -9.48 14.82 -5.91
C VAL A 36 -9.65 16.02 -6.87
N PRO A 37 -10.36 17.09 -6.46
CA PRO A 37 -10.50 18.30 -7.27
C PRO A 37 -9.14 18.85 -7.66
N GLN A 38 -8.96 19.15 -8.93
CA GLN A 38 -7.78 19.83 -9.43
C GLN A 38 -7.88 21.33 -9.12
N PRO A 39 -6.76 22.04 -8.95
CA PRO A 39 -6.75 23.50 -8.75
C PRO A 39 -7.52 24.29 -9.82
N LYS A 40 -7.61 23.76 -11.03
CA LYS A 40 -8.37 24.31 -12.18
C LYS A 40 -9.89 24.04 -12.11
N ASP A 41 -10.32 23.12 -11.25
CA ASP A 41 -11.73 22.75 -11.07
C ASP A 41 -12.42 23.70 -10.08
N PHE A 42 -11.65 24.53 -9.38
CA PHE A 42 -12.18 25.68 -8.65
C PHE A 42 -12.43 26.79 -9.68
N GLU A 43 -13.64 26.85 -10.24
CA GLU A 43 -14.10 28.04 -10.94
C GLU A 43 -13.91 29.24 -10.00
N GLU A 44 -13.37 30.34 -10.53
CA GLU A 44 -13.26 31.61 -9.85
C GLU A 44 -14.67 32.02 -9.40
N ILE A 45 -14.97 31.79 -8.13
CA ILE A 45 -16.29 32.09 -7.58
C ILE A 45 -16.40 33.61 -7.58
N GLU A 46 -17.17 34.18 -8.51
CA GLU A 46 -17.46 35.62 -8.51
C GLU A 46 -18.22 35.97 -7.22
N TYR A 47 -17.71 36.96 -6.49
CA TYR A 47 -18.23 37.42 -5.20
C TYR A 47 -19.41 38.40 -5.34
#